data_AF-A0A1Q8XNA5-F1
#
_entry.id   AF-A0A1Q8XNA5-F1
#
_cell.length_a   1.000
_cell.length_b   1.000
_cell.length_c   1.000
_cell.angle_alpha   90.00
_cell.angle_beta   90.00
_cell.angle_gamma   90.00
#
_symmetry.space_group_name_H-M   'P 1'
#
loop_
_entity.id
_entity.type
_entity.pdbx_description
1 polymer ?
#
loop_
_entity_poly.entity_id
_entity_poly.type
_entity_poly.pdbx_seq_one_letter_code
_entity_poly.pdbx_strand_id
1 'polypeptide(L)'
;MTQPPNPGQPFYQQQPSAPSAPATGQPYPPQQQFQGAPGAPGAPGAPGQPFPPAQAGDSFMGNLFDTAKPFAEKFGKVLFYIAAIALVVNWLYSAYNTGDLNGAYDIESQSRNFNFGRFLLSLLFDAPWTFVQIGLIRLFLELVINSGKKN
;
A
#
# COMPACT_ATOMS: atom_id res chain seq x y z
N MET A 1 39.09 -20.39 40.08
CA MET A 1 37.94 -21.29 40.24
C MET A 1 36.70 -20.42 40.14
N THR A 2 35.93 -20.50 39.06
CA THR A 2 34.71 -19.69 38.86
C THR A 2 33.50 -20.47 39.38
N GLN A 3 32.72 -19.84 40.25
CA GLN A 3 31.52 -20.39 40.87
C GLN A 3 30.48 -20.79 39.79
N PRO A 4 29.79 -21.94 39.92
CA PRO A 4 28.79 -22.34 38.94
C PRO A 4 27.55 -21.40 39.00
N PRO A 5 26.91 -21.12 37.85
CA PRO A 5 25.75 -20.21 37.78
C PRO A 5 24.53 -20.79 38.52
N ASN A 6 23.76 -19.94 39.19
CA ASN A 6 22.54 -20.33 39.90
C ASN A 6 21.37 -20.52 38.89
N PRO A 7 20.62 -21.64 38.92
CA PRO A 7 19.57 -21.92 37.94
C PRO A 7 18.42 -20.90 38.00
N GLY A 8 18.04 -20.32 36.85
CA GLY A 8 16.88 -19.42 36.71
C GLY A 8 17.22 -17.95 36.43
N GLN A 9 18.49 -17.58 36.39
CA GLN A 9 18.90 -16.26 35.92
C GLN A 9 19.10 -16.26 34.39
N PRO A 10 18.63 -15.24 33.66
CA PRO A 10 18.91 -15.13 32.24
C PRO A 10 20.43 -15.08 32.01
N PHE A 11 20.90 -15.84 31.03
CA PHE A 11 22.32 -15.90 30.68
C PHE A 11 22.69 -14.57 30.03
N TYR A 12 23.20 -13.62 30.82
CA TYR A 12 23.90 -12.48 30.25
C TYR A 12 25.16 -13.04 29.61
N GLN A 13 25.28 -12.94 28.27
CA GLN A 13 26.56 -13.13 27.61
C GLN A 13 27.55 -12.25 28.37
N GLN A 14 28.61 -12.85 28.91
CA GLN A 14 29.63 -12.10 29.61
C GLN A 14 30.12 -11.05 28.63
N GLN A 15 29.72 -9.82 28.87
CA GLN A 15 30.24 -8.68 28.15
C GLN A 15 31.76 -8.77 28.34
N PRO A 16 32.56 -8.81 27.27
CA PRO A 16 34.00 -8.86 27.41
C PRO A 16 34.38 -7.72 28.34
N SER A 17 35.02 -8.04 29.46
CA SER A 17 35.44 -7.03 30.42
C SER A 17 36.15 -5.94 29.64
N ALA A 18 35.71 -4.69 29.82
CA ALA A 18 36.28 -3.55 29.11
C ALA A 18 37.81 -3.64 29.23
N PRO A 19 38.57 -3.57 28.12
CA PRO A 19 40.02 -3.63 28.18
C PRO A 19 40.51 -2.59 29.18
N SER A 20 41.27 -3.03 30.18
CA SER A 20 41.85 -2.12 31.15
C SER A 20 42.60 -1.02 30.40
N ALA A 21 42.39 0.23 30.84
CA ALA A 21 43.01 1.39 30.20
C ALA A 21 44.53 1.19 30.06
N PRO A 22 45.14 1.49 28.89
CA PRO A 22 46.58 1.43 28.75
C PRO A 22 47.24 2.39 29.74
N ALA A 23 48.35 1.97 30.35
CA ALA A 23 49.20 2.87 31.13
C ALA A 23 49.68 4.04 30.26
N THR A 24 49.82 5.22 30.87
CA THR A 24 50.17 6.48 30.22
C THR A 24 51.43 6.35 29.35
N GLY A 25 51.28 6.57 28.04
CA GLY A 25 52.40 6.66 27.08
C GLY A 25 52.41 5.66 25.92
N GLN A 26 51.43 4.74 25.81
CA GLN A 26 51.35 3.82 24.67
C GLN A 26 50.34 4.31 23.61
N PRO A 27 50.68 4.25 22.29
CA PRO A 27 49.72 4.54 21.22
C PRO A 27 48.59 3.51 21.21
N TYR A 28 47.34 3.97 21.04
CA TYR A 28 46.21 3.07 20.80
C TYR A 28 46.39 2.32 19.46
N PRO A 29 46.11 1.01 19.40
CA PRO A 29 46.07 0.30 18.12
C PRO A 29 44.93 0.88 17.26
N PRO A 30 45.10 1.01 15.94
CA PRO A 30 44.06 1.55 15.07
C PRO A 30 42.81 0.66 15.16
N GLN A 31 41.72 1.21 15.67
CA GLN A 31 40.42 0.56 15.62
C GLN A 31 40.04 0.41 14.14
N GLN A 32 39.89 -0.85 13.70
CA GLN A 32 39.32 -1.15 12.40
C GLN A 32 37.92 -0.53 12.34
N GLN A 33 37.78 0.56 11.60
CA GLN A 33 36.48 1.10 11.21
C GLN A 33 35.80 0.05 10.34
N PHE A 34 34.94 -0.77 10.95
CA PHE A 34 33.94 -1.51 10.21
C PHE A 34 33.06 -0.48 9.50
N GLN A 35 33.25 -0.35 8.17
CA GLN A 35 32.31 0.35 7.30
C GLN A 35 30.97 -0.38 7.36
N GLY A 36 30.07 0.09 8.21
CA GLY A 36 28.68 -0.32 8.22
C GLY A 36 28.01 0.09 6.92
N ALA A 37 27.45 -0.87 6.20
CA ALA A 37 26.65 -0.63 5.00
C ALA A 37 25.44 0.26 5.33
N PRO A 38 25.12 1.27 4.51
CA PRO A 38 23.93 2.10 4.70
C PRO A 38 22.66 1.25 4.49
N GLY A 39 21.80 1.15 5.50
CA GLY A 39 20.39 0.74 5.30
C GLY A 39 19.83 -0.41 6.14
N ALA A 40 20.47 -0.87 7.22
CA ALA A 40 19.86 -1.86 8.11
C ALA A 40 18.85 -1.20 9.09
N PRO A 41 17.56 -1.55 9.08
CA PRO A 41 16.60 -1.06 10.06
C PRO A 41 16.93 -1.66 11.44
N GLY A 42 17.31 -0.82 12.40
CA GLY A 42 17.46 -1.22 13.81
C GLY A 42 18.87 -1.14 14.42
N ALA A 43 19.84 -0.49 13.78
CA ALA A 43 21.12 -0.21 14.43
C ALA A 43 20.94 0.91 15.50
N PRO A 44 21.30 0.69 16.78
CA PRO A 44 21.29 1.74 17.80
C PRO A 44 22.28 2.84 17.39
N GLY A 45 21.77 4.04 17.11
CA GLY A 45 22.59 5.20 16.80
C GLY A 45 23.56 5.49 17.96
N ALA A 46 24.78 5.89 17.61
CA ALA A 46 25.80 6.27 18.58
C ALA A 46 25.28 7.37 19.53
N PRO A 47 25.66 7.36 20.82
CA PRO A 47 25.16 8.32 21.80
C PRO A 47 25.54 9.74 21.39
N GLY A 48 24.54 10.61 21.20
CA GLY A 48 24.74 12.04 20.94
C GLY A 48 24.35 12.53 19.55
N GLN A 49 23.92 11.67 18.63
CA GLN A 49 23.23 12.17 17.43
C GLN A 49 21.75 12.44 17.75
N PRO A 50 21.20 13.61 17.37
CA PRO A 50 19.75 13.79 17.37
C PRO A 50 19.17 12.65 16.56
N PHE A 51 18.27 11.86 17.16
CA PHE A 51 17.48 10.92 16.38
C PHE A 51 16.88 11.71 15.21
N PRO A 52 17.06 11.29 13.95
CA PRO A 52 16.26 11.85 12.88
C PRO A 52 14.80 11.72 13.33
N PRO A 53 13.98 12.78 13.21
CA PRO A 53 12.59 12.70 13.59
C PRO A 53 12.04 11.45 12.92
N ALA A 54 11.48 10.55 13.73
CA ALA A 54 10.88 9.32 13.22
C ALA A 54 10.01 9.75 12.05
N GLN A 55 10.29 9.22 10.85
CA GLN A 55 9.36 9.36 9.74
C GLN A 55 8.04 8.83 10.30
N ALA A 56 7.12 9.75 10.61
CA ALA A 56 5.80 9.40 11.07
C ALA A 56 5.28 8.46 9.98
N GLY A 57 5.15 7.18 10.32
CA GLY A 57 4.76 6.16 9.36
C GLY A 57 3.43 6.60 8.79
N ASP A 58 3.46 7.00 7.52
CA ASP A 58 2.30 7.37 6.71
C ASP A 58 1.32 6.19 6.73
N SER A 59 0.46 6.15 7.73
CA SER A 59 -0.44 5.03 7.96
C SER A 59 -1.45 5.01 6.82
N PHE A 60 -1.61 3.86 6.17
CA PHE A 60 -2.54 3.69 5.06
C PHE A 60 -3.95 4.17 5.40
N MET A 61 -4.44 3.86 6.62
CA MET A 61 -5.73 4.35 7.11
C MET A 61 -5.75 5.87 7.37
N GLY A 62 -4.66 6.46 7.86
CA GLY A 62 -4.57 7.91 8.05
C GLY A 62 -4.62 8.66 6.71
N ASN A 63 -3.89 8.16 5.71
CA ASN A 63 -3.88 8.73 4.36
C ASN A 63 -5.17 8.44 3.58
N LEU A 64 -5.89 7.35 3.87
CA LEU A 64 -7.16 7.02 3.23
C LEU A 64 -8.28 8.00 3.56
N PHE A 65 -8.32 8.49 4.81
CA PHE A 65 -9.31 9.46 5.26
C PHE A 65 -8.83 10.91 5.11
N ASP A 66 -7.53 11.13 4.92
CA ASP A 66 -6.98 12.41 4.49
C ASP A 66 -7.10 12.52 2.96
N THR A 67 -8.24 13.00 2.49
CA THR A 67 -8.59 13.21 1.07
C THR A 67 -7.75 14.28 0.37
N ALA A 68 -6.55 14.55 0.88
CA ALA A 68 -5.64 15.53 0.35
C ALA A 68 -4.88 15.02 -0.88
N LYS A 69 -4.30 15.98 -1.61
CA LYS A 69 -3.43 15.79 -2.77
C LYS A 69 -2.38 14.64 -2.63
N PRO A 70 -1.69 14.44 -1.49
CA PRO A 70 -0.71 13.36 -1.33
C PRO A 70 -1.33 11.96 -1.49
N PHE A 71 -2.59 11.79 -1.11
CA PHE A 71 -3.32 10.53 -1.29
C PHE A 71 -3.59 10.25 -2.77
N ALA A 72 -4.09 11.24 -3.52
CA ALA A 72 -4.32 11.11 -4.95
C ALA A 72 -3.03 10.88 -5.74
N GLU A 73 -1.92 11.51 -5.34
CA GLU A 73 -0.60 11.30 -5.94
C GLU A 73 -0.08 9.86 -5.72
N LYS A 74 -0.25 9.31 -4.50
CA LYS A 74 0.21 7.95 -4.17
C LYS A 74 -0.71 6.84 -4.70
N PHE A 75 -2.03 7.01 -4.57
CA PHE A 75 -3.00 5.94 -4.81
C PHE A 75 -3.90 6.17 -6.02
N GLY A 76 -3.91 7.36 -6.63
CA GLY A 76 -4.85 7.71 -7.70
C GLY A 76 -4.80 6.76 -8.90
N LYS A 77 -3.62 6.26 -9.27
CA LYS A 77 -3.48 5.26 -10.35
C LYS A 77 -4.13 3.92 -9.98
N VAL A 78 -3.92 3.43 -8.76
CA VAL A 78 -4.49 2.15 -8.30
C VAL A 78 -6.00 2.28 -8.16
N LEU A 79 -6.48 3.36 -7.54
CA LEU A 79 -7.90 3.65 -7.38
C LEU A 79 -8.61 3.81 -8.73
N PHE A 80 -7.95 4.45 -9.70
CA PHE A 80 -8.47 4.55 -11.06
C PHE A 80 -8.69 3.16 -11.68
N TYR A 81 -7.72 2.26 -11.61
CA TYR A 81 -7.89 0.91 -12.18
C TYR A 81 -8.99 0.13 -11.48
N ILE A 82 -9.06 0.19 -10.14
CA ILE A 82 -10.12 -0.48 -9.39
C ILE A 82 -11.49 0.06 -9.81
N ALA A 83 -11.64 1.38 -9.89
CA ALA A 83 -12.90 2.00 -10.28
C ALA A 83 -13.27 1.68 -11.74
N ALA A 84 -12.30 1.72 -12.67
CA ALA A 84 -12.53 1.38 -14.06
C ALA A 84 -12.97 -0.09 -14.22
N ILE A 85 -12.30 -1.03 -13.55
CA ILE A 85 -12.68 -2.45 -13.55
C ILE A 85 -14.08 -2.62 -12.96
N ALA A 86 -14.36 -2.00 -11.81
CA ALA A 86 -15.67 -2.07 -11.18
C ALA A 86 -16.79 -1.56 -12.09
N LEU A 87 -16.55 -0.46 -12.81
CA LEU A 87 -17.50 0.09 -13.78
C LEU A 87 -17.72 -0.87 -14.97
N VAL A 88 -16.66 -1.47 -15.51
CA VAL A 88 -16.78 -2.44 -16.60
C VAL A 88 -17.54 -3.68 -16.15
N VAL A 89 -17.23 -4.23 -14.98
CA VAL A 89 -17.94 -5.38 -14.41
C VAL A 89 -19.42 -5.05 -14.17
N ASN A 90 -19.71 -3.87 -13.61
CA ASN A 90 -21.09 -3.41 -13.39
C ASN A 90 -21.85 -3.25 -14.71
N TRP A 91 -21.22 -2.69 -15.74
CA TRP A 91 -21.81 -2.56 -17.07
C TRP A 91 -22.12 -3.93 -17.69
N LEU A 92 -21.17 -4.88 -17.65
CA LEU A 92 -21.39 -6.24 -18.14
C LEU A 92 -22.53 -6.95 -17.40
N TYR A 93 -22.56 -6.82 -16.07
CA TYR A 93 -23.61 -7.40 -15.24
C TYR A 93 -24.99 -6.77 -15.53
N SER A 94 -25.05 -5.45 -15.71
CA SER A 94 -26.28 -4.75 -16.08
C SER A 94 -26.81 -5.21 -17.45
N ALA A 95 -25.92 -5.38 -18.44
CA ALA A 95 -26.29 -5.90 -19.75
C ALA A 95 -26.81 -7.35 -19.65
N TYR A 96 -26.12 -8.19 -18.87
CA TYR A 96 -26.56 -9.57 -18.60
C TYR A 96 -27.95 -9.61 -17.97
N ASN A 97 -28.18 -8.87 -16.89
CA ASN A 97 -29.49 -8.80 -16.23
C ASN A 97 -30.59 -8.28 -17.17
N THR A 98 -30.24 -7.35 -18.07
CA THR A 98 -31.17 -6.90 -19.11
C THR A 98 -31.55 -8.04 -20.06
N GLY A 99 -30.59 -8.88 -20.47
CA GLY A 99 -30.88 -10.08 -21.27
C GLY A 99 -31.72 -11.10 -20.52
N ASP A 100 -31.39 -11.36 -19.26
CA ASP A 100 -32.05 -12.37 -18.43
C ASP A 100 -33.50 -11.98 -18.10
N LEU A 101 -33.72 -10.76 -17.60
CA LEU A 101 -35.04 -10.30 -17.19
C LEU A 101 -36.01 -10.07 -18.37
N ASN A 102 -35.50 -9.74 -19.56
CA ASN A 102 -36.33 -9.50 -20.75
C ASN A 102 -36.49 -10.75 -21.63
N GLY A 103 -36.15 -11.91 -21.08
CA GLY A 103 -36.43 -13.20 -21.70
C GLY A 103 -37.91 -13.50 -21.83
N ALA A 104 -38.30 -14.19 -22.91
CA ALA A 104 -39.65 -14.69 -23.06
C ALA A 104 -39.90 -15.75 -21.98
N TYR A 105 -40.96 -15.55 -21.19
CA TYR A 105 -41.38 -16.51 -20.18
C TYR A 105 -42.19 -17.61 -20.85
N ASP A 106 -41.68 -18.84 -20.77
CA ASP A 106 -42.37 -20.02 -21.26
C ASP A 106 -43.19 -20.63 -20.11
N ILE A 107 -44.50 -20.69 -20.33
CA ILE A 107 -45.48 -21.15 -19.34
C ILE A 107 -45.42 -22.69 -19.20
N GLU A 108 -45.07 -23.42 -20.26
CA GLU A 108 -45.00 -24.89 -20.22
C GLU A 108 -43.78 -25.38 -19.46
N SER A 109 -42.62 -24.74 -19.66
CA SER A 109 -41.38 -25.10 -18.97
C SER A 109 -41.18 -24.35 -17.63
N GLN A 110 -42.06 -23.40 -17.29
CA GLN A 110 -41.92 -22.47 -16.16
C GLN A 110 -40.54 -21.79 -16.12
N SER A 111 -39.95 -21.57 -17.29
CA SER A 111 -38.58 -21.08 -17.42
C SER A 111 -38.54 -19.84 -18.31
N ARG A 112 -37.53 -19.00 -18.10
CA ARG A 112 -37.33 -17.78 -18.87
C ARG A 112 -36.14 -17.97 -19.80
N ASN A 113 -36.35 -17.77 -21.09
CA ASN A 113 -35.29 -17.89 -22.09
C ASN A 113 -34.48 -16.61 -22.17
N PHE A 114 -33.15 -16.68 -22.03
CA PHE A 114 -32.28 -15.51 -22.09
C PHE A 114 -32.45 -14.70 -23.40
N ASN A 115 -32.67 -13.39 -23.30
CA ASN A 115 -32.82 -12.51 -24.44
C ASN A 115 -31.47 -11.96 -24.91
N PHE A 116 -30.79 -12.71 -25.77
CA PHE A 116 -29.47 -12.33 -26.30
C PHE A 116 -29.47 -11.01 -27.08
N GLY A 117 -30.55 -10.69 -27.80
CA GLY A 117 -30.67 -9.42 -28.52
C GLY A 117 -30.71 -8.23 -27.57
N ARG A 118 -31.50 -8.32 -26.48
CA ARG A 118 -31.55 -7.28 -25.45
C ARG A 118 -30.23 -7.14 -24.70
N PHE A 119 -29.56 -8.25 -24.41
CA PHE A 119 -28.20 -8.24 -23.87
C PHE A 119 -27.23 -7.47 -24.77
N LEU A 120 -27.14 -7.82 -26.06
CA LEU A 120 -26.20 -7.16 -26.99
C LEU A 120 -26.51 -5.67 -27.18
N LEU A 121 -27.78 -5.31 -27.24
CA LEU A 121 -28.19 -3.91 -27.36
C LEU A 121 -27.82 -3.11 -26.11
N SER A 122 -28.13 -3.60 -24.92
CA SER A 122 -27.72 -2.93 -23.67
C SER A 122 -26.20 -2.85 -23.57
N LEU A 123 -25.49 -3.95 -23.90
CA LEU A 123 -24.04 -3.94 -23.94
C LEU A 123 -23.53 -2.80 -24.85
N LEU A 124 -23.93 -2.75 -26.11
CA LEU A 124 -23.43 -1.77 -27.06
C LEU A 124 -23.84 -0.33 -26.73
N PHE A 125 -25.11 -0.09 -26.39
CA PHE A 125 -25.66 1.25 -26.22
C PHE A 125 -25.37 1.87 -24.86
N ASP A 126 -25.12 1.07 -23.83
CA ASP A 126 -24.72 1.58 -22.52
C ASP A 126 -23.20 1.83 -22.43
N ALA A 127 -22.41 1.24 -23.35
CA ALA A 127 -20.95 1.39 -23.39
C ALA A 127 -20.47 2.86 -23.38
N PRO A 128 -21.01 3.77 -24.22
CA PRO A 128 -20.59 5.17 -24.23
C PRO A 128 -20.71 5.83 -22.86
N TRP A 129 -21.79 5.53 -22.12
CA TRP A 129 -21.99 6.10 -20.79
C TRP A 129 -20.95 5.59 -19.79
N THR A 130 -20.63 4.29 -19.82
CA THR A 130 -19.56 3.72 -18.98
C THR A 130 -18.21 4.37 -19.28
N PHE A 131 -17.88 4.60 -20.56
CA PHE A 131 -16.64 5.29 -20.93
C PHE A 131 -16.61 6.76 -20.47
N VAL A 132 -17.74 7.47 -20.50
CA VAL A 132 -17.85 8.82 -19.92
C VAL A 132 -17.55 8.79 -18.42
N GLN A 133 -18.10 7.83 -17.67
CA GLN A 133 -17.83 7.70 -16.24
C GLN A 133 -16.34 7.45 -15.95
N ILE A 134 -15.71 6.56 -16.71
CA ILE A 134 -14.26 6.29 -16.60
C ILE A 134 -13.45 7.57 -16.90
N GLY A 135 -13.80 8.29 -17.96
CA GLY A 135 -13.17 9.56 -18.33
C GLY A 135 -13.33 10.64 -17.26
N LEU A 136 -14.51 10.75 -16.64
CA LEU A 136 -14.76 11.70 -15.56
C LEU A 136 -13.94 11.38 -14.31
N ILE A 137 -13.79 10.12 -13.92
CA ILE A 137 -12.93 9.72 -12.81
C ILE A 137 -11.48 10.08 -13.12
N ARG A 138 -11.03 9.85 -14.36
CA ARG A 138 -9.68 10.23 -14.79
C ARG A 138 -9.46 11.74 -14.69
N LEU A 139 -10.41 12.53 -15.20
CA LEU A 139 -10.35 13.99 -15.15
C LEU A 139 -10.34 14.51 -13.70
N PHE A 140 -11.16 13.93 -12.83
CA PHE A 140 -11.20 14.29 -11.42
C PHE A 140 -9.86 14.04 -10.73
N LEU A 141 -9.24 12.87 -10.95
CA LEU A 141 -7.93 12.55 -10.38
C LEU A 141 -6.85 13.52 -10.88
N GLU A 142 -6.85 13.85 -12.18
CA GLU A 142 -5.91 14.81 -12.75
C GLU A 142 -6.12 16.22 -12.20
N LEU A 143 -7.37 16.62 -11.97
CA LEU A 143 -7.71 17.91 -11.35
C LEU A 143 -7.19 17.97 -9.91
N VAL A 144 -7.45 16.95 -9.10
CA VAL A 144 -6.99 16.88 -7.71
C VAL A 144 -5.46 16.96 -7.65
N ILE A 145 -4.76 16.19 -8.48
CA ILE A 145 -3.29 16.18 -8.53
C ILE A 145 -2.73 17.54 -9.00
N ASN A 146 -3.36 18.19 -9.99
CA ASN A 146 -2.84 19.45 -10.53
C ASN A 146 -3.24 20.70 -9.71
N SER A 147 -4.31 20.63 -8.91
CA SER A 147 -4.85 21.76 -8.13
C SER A 147 -3.86 22.43 -7.15
N GLY A 148 -2.80 21.72 -6.74
CA GLY A 148 -1.79 22.25 -5.81
C GLY A 148 -0.51 22.78 -6.45
N LYS A 149 -0.42 22.87 -7.79
CA LYS A 149 0.72 23.51 -8.46
C LYS A 149 0.47 25.01 -8.52
N LYS A 150 1.16 25.80 -7.68
CA LYS A 150 1.24 27.26 -7.86
C LYS A 150 2.14 27.54 -9.06
N ASN A 151 1.62 28.29 -10.03
CA ASN A 151 2.40 28.85 -11.14
C ASN A 151 3.49 29.79 -10.63
#